data_AF-X1CD19-F1
#
_entry.id   AF-X1CD19-F1
#
_cell.length_a   1.000
_cell.length_b   1.000
_cell.length_c   1.000
_cell.angle_alpha   90.00
_cell.angle_beta   90.00
_cell.angle_gamma   90.00
#
_symmetry.space_group_name_H-M   'P 1'
#
loop_
_entity.id
_entity.type
_entity.pdbx_description
1 polymer ?
#
loop_
_entity_poly.entity_id
_entity_poly.type
_entity_poly.pdbx_seq_one_letter_code
_entity_poly.pdbx_strand_id
1 'polypeptide(L)'
;MKPKKFRNLMRMYEKWFPYPYTPTWVFGNHDQMRRITKIGDNFNKAKINAILQLTARGVPFIYYGEELGMKEGKTSKKDSRDAISYHFNWIPQFVRNIIGKYGIPVNRDGCRAPMQWDDS
;
A
#
# COMPACT_ATOMS: atom_id res chain seq x y z
N MET A 1 11.13 -4.21 -0.96
CA MET A 1 11.53 -4.62 0.41
C MET A 1 12.57 -5.73 0.32
N LYS A 2 13.61 -5.75 1.15
CA LYS A 2 14.61 -6.84 1.13
C LYS A 2 14.02 -8.11 1.77
N PRO A 3 14.25 -9.33 1.23
CA PRO A 3 13.67 -10.58 1.76
C PRO A 3 13.88 -10.80 3.27
N LYS A 4 15.06 -10.44 3.79
CA LYS A 4 15.38 -10.53 5.22
C LYS A 4 14.42 -9.73 6.11
N LYS A 5 13.98 -8.54 5.68
CA LYS A 5 13.00 -7.73 6.43
C LYS A 5 11.65 -8.43 6.49
N PHE A 6 11.22 -9.05 5.39
CA PHE A 6 9.96 -9.79 5.33
C PHE A 6 9.96 -10.96 6.31
N ARG A 7 11.02 -11.78 6.28
CA ARG A 7 11.17 -12.91 7.20
C ARG A 7 11.17 -12.48 8.67
N ASN A 8 11.83 -11.38 8.99
CA ASN A 8 11.86 -10.86 10.37
C ASN A 8 10.48 -10.38 10.83
N LEU A 9 9.73 -9.70 9.95
CA LEU A 9 8.35 -9.31 10.21
C LEU A 9 7.46 -10.53 10.50
N MET A 10 7.58 -11.59 9.68
CA MET A 10 6.83 -12.82 9.90
C MET A 10 7.15 -13.46 11.25
N ARG A 11 8.43 -13.63 11.58
CA ARG A 11 8.85 -14.16 12.88
C ARG A 11 8.35 -13.30 14.05
N MET A 12 8.32 -11.99 13.88
CA MET A 12 7.80 -11.07 14.88
C MET A 12 6.30 -11.32 15.09
N TYR A 13 5.50 -11.37 14.03
CA TYR A 13 4.06 -11.62 14.14
C TYR A 13 3.75 -12.99 14.74
N GLU A 14 4.48 -14.03 14.33
CA GLU A 14 4.35 -15.37 14.93
C GLU A 14 4.63 -15.36 16.44
N LYS A 15 5.62 -14.57 16.89
CA LYS A 15 5.95 -14.42 18.31
C LYS A 15 4.87 -13.66 19.09
N TRP A 16 4.32 -12.58 18.53
CA TRP A 16 3.36 -11.72 19.23
C TRP A 16 1.91 -12.22 19.16
N PHE A 17 1.58 -13.04 18.16
CA PHE A 17 0.26 -13.63 17.98
C PHE A 17 0.35 -15.17 17.97
N PRO A 18 0.81 -15.80 19.07
CA PRO A 18 0.77 -17.26 19.19
C PRO A 18 -0.68 -17.73 19.34
N TYR A 19 -0.93 -19.04 19.18
CA TYR A 19 -2.25 -19.62 19.45
C TYR A 19 -2.80 -19.18 20.83
N PRO A 20 -4.08 -18.80 20.96
CA PRO A 20 -5.15 -18.85 19.95
C PRO A 20 -5.24 -17.61 19.02
N TYR A 21 -4.30 -16.68 19.10
CA TYR A 21 -4.29 -15.47 18.29
C TYR A 21 -3.84 -15.73 16.85
N THR A 22 -4.43 -14.98 15.92
CA THR A 22 -4.16 -15.09 14.48
C THR A 22 -3.70 -13.74 13.94
N PRO A 23 -2.52 -13.65 13.32
CA PRO A 23 -2.07 -12.41 12.71
C PRO A 23 -2.90 -12.06 11.47
N THR A 24 -3.01 -10.77 11.17
CA THR A 24 -3.61 -10.28 9.92
C THR A 24 -2.55 -9.65 9.05
N TRP A 25 -2.51 -10.04 7.78
CA TRP A 25 -1.56 -9.51 6.80
C TRP A 25 -2.21 -8.42 5.96
N VAL A 26 -1.85 -7.16 6.25
CA VAL A 26 -2.34 -5.97 5.54
C VAL A 26 -1.17 -5.30 4.83
N PHE A 27 -1.17 -5.27 3.49
CA PHE A 27 -0.10 -4.63 2.71
C PHE A 27 -0.49 -3.30 2.07
N GLY A 28 -1.79 -3.03 1.94
CA GLY A 28 -2.36 -1.82 1.38
C GLY A 28 -3.67 -1.45 2.06
N ASN A 29 -4.04 -0.18 1.95
CA ASN A 29 -5.30 0.37 2.40
C ASN A 29 -5.53 1.73 1.69
N HIS A 30 -6.61 2.41 2.06
CA HIS A 30 -7.01 3.72 1.54
C HIS A 30 -6.22 4.92 2.09
N ASP A 31 -5.23 4.68 2.95
CA ASP A 31 -4.40 5.73 3.57
C ASP A 31 -2.95 5.67 3.15
N GLN A 32 -2.56 4.63 2.43
CA GLN A 32 -1.19 4.38 2.06
C GLN A 32 -1.09 4.22 0.55
N MET A 33 0.05 4.65 -0.01
CA MET A 33 0.36 4.39 -1.42
C MET A 33 0.19 2.90 -1.76
N ARG A 34 -0.40 2.63 -2.92
CA ARG A 34 -0.68 1.27 -3.40
C ARG A 34 0.57 0.40 -3.37
N ARG A 35 0.35 -0.86 -3.03
CA ARG A 35 1.43 -1.81 -2.74
C ARG A 35 2.35 -2.03 -3.93
N ILE A 36 1.82 -2.15 -5.14
CA ILE A 36 2.60 -2.36 -6.36
C ILE A 36 3.59 -1.20 -6.60
N THR A 37 3.16 0.04 -6.35
CA THR A 37 4.00 1.24 -6.50
C THR A 37 5.09 1.28 -5.43
N LYS A 38 4.79 0.90 -4.18
CA LYS A 38 5.80 0.76 -3.11
C LYS A 38 6.89 -0.27 -3.41
N ILE A 39 6.59 -1.30 -4.20
CA ILE A 39 7.55 -2.34 -4.59
C ILE A 39 8.20 -2.08 -5.97
N GLY A 40 7.96 -0.90 -6.54
CA GLY A 40 8.58 -0.40 -7.77
C GLY A 40 7.87 -0.84 -9.04
N ASP A 41 6.53 -0.85 -9.02
CA ASP A 41 5.66 -1.19 -10.15
C ASP A 41 5.99 -2.53 -10.82
N ASN A 42 6.48 -3.49 -10.03
CA ASN A 42 6.96 -4.78 -10.51
C ASN A 42 5.95 -5.90 -10.24
N PHE A 43 5.31 -6.39 -11.29
CA PHE A 43 4.30 -7.45 -11.22
C PHE A 43 4.82 -8.76 -10.63
N ASN A 44 6.07 -9.15 -10.91
CA ASN A 44 6.65 -10.37 -10.32
C ASN A 44 6.75 -10.26 -8.80
N LYS A 45 7.16 -9.09 -8.29
CA LYS A 45 7.16 -8.82 -6.84
C LYS A 45 5.74 -8.75 -6.28
N ALA A 46 4.77 -8.23 -7.03
CA ALA A 46 3.37 -8.19 -6.61
C ALA A 46 2.81 -9.61 -6.45
N LYS A 47 3.04 -10.49 -7.43
CA LYS A 47 2.67 -11.91 -7.37
C LYS A 47 3.29 -12.62 -6.17
N ILE A 48 4.59 -12.44 -5.93
CA ILE A 48 5.27 -13.02 -4.75
C ILE A 48 4.66 -12.49 -3.45
N ASN A 49 4.34 -11.18 -3.39
CA ASN A 49 3.72 -10.57 -2.23
C ASN A 49 2.31 -11.15 -1.97
N ALA A 50 1.52 -11.37 -3.03
CA ALA A 50 0.19 -11.99 -2.94
C ALA A 50 0.26 -13.45 -2.52
N ILE A 51 1.17 -14.24 -3.10
CA ILE A 51 1.42 -15.64 -2.70
C ILE A 51 1.69 -15.69 -1.20
N LEU A 52 2.63 -14.87 -0.73
CA LEU A 52 2.95 -14.85 0.69
C LEU A 52 1.75 -14.50 1.54
N GLN A 53 0.97 -13.47 1.16
CA GLN A 53 -0.21 -13.06 1.91
C GLN A 53 -1.24 -14.18 2.05
N LEU A 54 -1.47 -14.90 0.96
CA LEU A 54 -2.49 -15.94 0.85
C LEU A 54 -2.05 -17.29 1.45
N THR A 55 -0.74 -17.53 1.57
CA THR A 55 -0.21 -18.81 2.10
C THR A 55 0.37 -18.72 3.49
N ALA A 56 0.67 -17.51 4.00
CA ALA A 56 1.14 -17.34 5.37
C ALA A 56 0.02 -17.66 6.38
N ARG A 57 0.39 -18.20 7.55
CA ARG A 57 -0.56 -18.35 8.66
C ARG A 57 -1.11 -16.97 9.01
N GLY A 58 -2.43 -16.85 9.09
CA GLY A 58 -3.08 -15.58 9.36
C GLY A 58 -4.33 -15.37 8.54
N VAL A 59 -4.88 -14.17 8.64
CA VAL A 59 -5.96 -13.69 7.79
C VAL A 59 -5.37 -12.77 6.72
N PRO A 60 -5.50 -13.08 5.42
CA PRO A 60 -5.12 -12.16 4.36
C PRO A 60 -6.11 -11.01 4.25
N PHE A 61 -5.62 -9.78 4.11
CA PHE A 61 -6.44 -8.60 3.80
C PHE A 61 -6.01 -8.02 2.45
N ILE A 62 -6.90 -8.03 1.46
CA ILE A 62 -6.65 -7.50 0.13
C ILE A 62 -7.40 -6.17 -0.02
N TYR A 63 -6.68 -5.10 -0.35
CA TYR A 63 -7.30 -3.83 -0.70
C TYR A 63 -7.65 -3.82 -2.20
N TYR A 64 -8.82 -3.26 -2.56
CA TYR A 64 -9.31 -3.34 -3.94
C TYR A 64 -8.28 -2.87 -4.97
N GLY A 65 -8.17 -3.62 -6.05
CA GLY A 65 -7.18 -3.41 -7.10
C GLY A 65 -5.79 -3.96 -6.81
N GLU A 66 -5.47 -4.43 -5.61
CA GLU A 66 -4.21 -5.17 -5.39
C GLU A 66 -4.18 -6.47 -6.20
N GLU A 67 -5.33 -7.11 -6.37
CA GLU A 67 -5.56 -8.29 -7.21
C GLU A 67 -5.29 -8.04 -8.69
N LEU A 68 -5.55 -6.82 -9.16
CA LEU A 68 -5.25 -6.38 -10.54
C LEU A 68 -3.84 -5.80 -10.68
N GLY A 69 -3.16 -5.51 -9.57
CA GLY A 69 -1.93 -4.73 -9.59
C GLY A 69 -2.15 -3.27 -9.98
N MET A 70 -3.31 -2.70 -9.62
CA MET A 70 -3.60 -1.29 -9.82
C MET A 70 -2.51 -0.42 -9.19
N LYS A 71 -1.98 0.52 -9.98
CA LYS A 71 -0.92 1.45 -9.58
C LYS A 71 -1.50 2.68 -8.90
N GLU A 72 -0.65 3.39 -8.16
CA GLU A 72 -1.03 4.66 -7.56
C GLU A 72 -1.56 5.64 -8.62
N GLY A 73 -2.76 6.18 -8.40
CA GLY A 73 -3.36 7.18 -9.27
C GLY A 73 -2.58 8.50 -9.22
N LYS A 74 -2.46 9.15 -10.38
CA LYS A 74 -1.87 10.49 -10.45
C LYS A 74 -2.94 11.51 -10.04
N THR A 75 -2.75 12.15 -8.89
CA THR A 75 -3.62 13.24 -8.46
C THR A 75 -2.83 14.54 -8.41
N SER A 76 -3.30 15.57 -9.11
CA SER A 76 -2.69 16.89 -9.02
C SER A 76 -3.10 17.57 -7.70
N LYS A 77 -2.34 18.58 -7.29
CA LYS A 77 -2.69 19.39 -6.12
C LYS A 77 -4.04 20.09 -6.26
N LYS A 78 -4.45 20.44 -7.49
CA LYS A 78 -5.72 21.13 -7.77
C LYS A 78 -6.91 20.18 -7.71
N ASP A 79 -6.70 18.92 -8.11
CA ASP A 79 -7.76 17.91 -8.17
C ASP A 79 -7.90 17.11 -6.87
N SER A 80 -7.00 17.37 -5.90
CA SER A 80 -7.02 16.67 -4.63
C SER A 80 -8.24 17.09 -3.81
N ARG A 81 -8.98 16.09 -3.35
CA ARG A 81 -10.16 16.23 -2.48
C ARG A 81 -9.87 15.76 -1.05
N ASP A 82 -8.66 15.25 -0.79
CA ASP A 82 -8.24 14.83 0.54
C ASP A 82 -8.11 16.03 1.51
N ALA A 83 -8.85 15.99 2.62
CA ALA A 83 -8.75 16.96 3.71
C ALA A 83 -7.31 17.15 4.22
N ILE A 84 -6.51 16.08 4.25
CA ILE A 84 -5.08 16.14 4.67
C ILE A 84 -4.28 16.99 3.69
N SER A 85 -4.56 16.89 2.39
CA SER A 85 -3.87 17.64 1.33
C SER A 85 -4.13 19.14 1.45
N TYR A 86 -5.35 19.54 1.88
CA TYR A 86 -5.68 20.93 2.19
C TYR A 86 -4.98 21.45 3.45
N HIS A 87 -4.88 20.66 4.52
CA HIS A 87 -4.16 21.07 5.72
C HIS A 87 -2.67 21.30 5.43
N PHE A 88 -2.07 20.44 4.61
CA PHE A 88 -0.67 20.55 4.20
C PHE A 88 -0.49 21.29 2.87
N ASN A 89 -1.41 22.21 2.53
CA ASN A 89 -1.39 22.93 1.25
C ASN A 89 -0.10 23.72 1.00
N TRP A 90 0.52 24.21 2.08
CA TRP A 90 1.77 24.97 2.06
C TRP A 90 3.02 24.16 1.68
N ILE A 91 3.00 22.83 1.78
CA ILE A 91 4.17 22.00 1.45
C ILE A 91 4.40 21.99 -0.07
N PRO A 92 5.61 22.32 -0.56
CA PRO A 92 5.94 22.25 -1.99
C PRO A 92 5.79 20.83 -2.56
N GLN A 93 5.40 20.72 -3.84
CA GLN A 93 5.10 19.42 -4.46
C GLN A 93 6.30 18.45 -4.45
N PHE A 94 7.54 18.95 -4.63
CA PHE A 94 8.73 18.11 -4.56
C PHE A 94 8.91 17.48 -3.17
N VAL A 95 8.65 18.23 -2.10
CA VAL A 95 8.72 17.73 -0.72
C VAL A 95 7.64 16.70 -0.49
N ARG A 96 6.41 16.93 -0.96
CA ARG A 96 5.31 15.94 -0.89
C ARG A 96 5.67 14.63 -1.57
N ASN A 97 6.28 14.70 -2.75
CA ASN A 97 6.72 13.52 -3.49
C ASN A 97 7.80 12.74 -2.71
N ILE A 98 8.73 13.45 -2.06
CA ILE A 98 9.75 12.83 -1.20
C ILE A 98 9.08 12.15 0.00
N ILE A 99 8.26 12.87 0.77
CA ILE A 99 7.60 12.36 1.97
C ILE A 99 6.67 11.17 1.64
N GLY A 100 5.95 11.26 0.52
CA GLY A 100 5.10 10.18 0.01
C GLY A 100 5.89 8.91 -0.35
N LYS A 101 7.09 9.06 -0.92
CA LYS A 101 8.00 7.93 -1.19
C LYS A 101 8.48 7.23 0.09
N TYR A 102 8.56 7.95 1.21
CA TYR A 102 8.88 7.39 2.53
C TYR A 102 7.65 6.88 3.29
N GLY A 103 6.47 6.88 2.68
CA GLY A 103 5.26 6.23 3.21
C GLY A 103 4.33 7.13 4.01
N ILE A 104 4.53 8.45 3.96
CA ILE A 104 3.59 9.43 4.54
C ILE A 104 2.93 10.18 3.37
N PRO A 105 1.84 9.65 2.79
CA PRO A 105 1.16 10.33 1.69
C PRO A 105 0.46 11.59 2.21
N VAL A 106 0.92 12.75 1.75
CA VAL A 106 0.26 14.06 1.99
C VAL A 106 -1.08 14.15 1.25
N ASN A 107 -1.24 13.34 0.20
CA ASN A 107 -2.46 13.17 -0.56
C ASN A 107 -2.73 11.66 -0.72
N ARG A 108 -3.88 11.18 -0.23
CA ARG A 108 -4.32 9.77 -0.30
C ARG A 108 -5.27 9.48 -1.47
N ASP A 109 -5.64 10.49 -2.25
CA ASP A 109 -6.57 10.33 -3.38
C ASP A 109 -6.03 9.35 -4.43
N GLY A 110 -4.70 9.26 -4.58
CA GLY A 110 -4.06 8.34 -5.51
C GLY A 110 -4.38 6.86 -5.25
N CYS A 111 -4.43 6.42 -3.99
CA CYS A 111 -4.80 5.05 -3.67
C CYS A 111 -6.32 4.82 -3.70
N ARG A 112 -7.11 5.89 -3.62
CA ARG A 112 -8.59 5.91 -3.66
C ARG A 112 -9.17 6.09 -5.06
N ALA A 113 -8.34 6.00 -6.11
CA ALA A 113 -8.80 6.05 -7.49
C ALA A 113 -9.85 4.96 -7.80
N PRO A 114 -10.86 5.23 -8.64
CA PRO A 114 -11.89 4.25 -9.00
C PRO A 114 -11.30 2.91 -9.47
N MET A 115 -12.03 1.83 -9.22
CA MET A 115 -11.66 0.49 -9.67
C MET A 115 -11.62 0.41 -11.21
N GLN A 116 -10.60 -0.26 -11.76
CA GLN A 116 -10.41 -0.46 -13.20
C GLN A 116 -11.15 -1.73 -13.61
N TRP A 117 -12.45 -1.61 -13.91
CA TRP A 117 -13.31 -2.75 -14.27
C TRP A 117 -13.12 -3.21 -15.71
N ASP A 118 -12.88 -2.27 -16.62
CA ASP A 118 -12.72 -2.47 -18.05
C ASP A 118 -11.71 -1.45 -18.61
N ASP A 119 -11.51 -1.51 -19.93
CA ASP A 119 -10.58 -0.64 -20.67
C ASP A 119 -11.25 0.67 -21.17
N SER A 120 -12.47 1.00 -20.70
CA SER A 120 -13.23 2.18 -21.14
C SER A 120 -12.96 3.47 -20.37
#